data_AF-A0A148N6Y9-F1
#
_entry.id   AF-A0A148N6Y9-F1
#
_cell.length_a   1.000
_cell.length_b   1.000
_cell.length_c   1.000
_cell.angle_alpha   90.00
_cell.angle_beta   90.00
_cell.angle_gamma   90.00
#
_symmetry.space_group_name_H-M   'P 1'
#
loop_
_entity.id
_entity.type
_entity.pdbx_description
1 polymer ?
#
loop_
_entity_poly.entity_id
_entity_poly.type
_entity_poly.pdbx_seq_one_letter_code
_entity_poly.pdbx_strand_id
1 'polypeptide(L)'
;MKNQPWQGAFFTGQIRLLQWSDDWPPDTAYAFATQQVRQLPYQLQFHLCRIYFALVRRNQDALYASLLDLFWVLGRGGFDLKKRMLKGARPLLEEGRYLALMACLKNEITPRQLPFSSLSVLNDGATGSLQLIEAV
;
A
#
# COMPACT_ATOMS: atom_id res chain seq x y z
N MET A 1 -22.12 -6.62 15.33
CA MET A 1 -21.00 -6.31 14.41
C MET A 1 -19.73 -6.20 15.24
N LYS A 2 -18.73 -7.05 15.00
CA LYS A 2 -17.49 -7.07 15.80
C LYS A 2 -16.59 -5.91 15.37
N ASN A 3 -16.29 -5.00 16.28
CA ASN A 3 -15.31 -3.92 16.12
C ASN A 3 -13.99 -4.50 15.61
N GLN A 4 -13.58 -4.13 14.41
CA GLN A 4 -12.28 -4.54 13.90
C GLN A 4 -11.20 -3.58 14.46
N PRO A 5 -10.08 -4.11 14.98
CA PRO A 5 -9.08 -3.35 15.76
C PRO A 5 -8.38 -2.21 15.00
N TRP A 6 -8.57 -2.10 13.67
CA TRP A 6 -8.03 -1.01 12.87
C TRP A 6 -8.91 0.25 12.83
N GLN A 7 -10.17 0.16 13.29
CA GLN A 7 -11.09 1.30 13.28
C GLN A 7 -10.68 2.42 14.25
N GLY A 8 -9.96 2.13 15.34
CA GLY A 8 -9.73 3.09 16.42
C GLY A 8 -8.46 3.93 16.36
N ALA A 9 -7.44 3.55 15.57
CA ALA A 9 -6.10 4.14 15.70
C ALA A 9 -5.57 4.89 14.46
N PHE A 10 -6.28 4.84 13.33
CA PHE A 10 -5.77 5.39 12.05
C PHE A 10 -6.73 6.32 11.32
N PHE A 11 -8.04 6.08 11.44
CA PHE A 11 -9.06 6.70 10.59
C PHE A 11 -10.13 7.47 11.37
N THR A 12 -10.01 7.55 12.70
CA THR A 12 -10.91 8.32 13.56
C THR A 12 -10.63 9.81 13.43
N GLY A 13 -11.17 10.40 12.37
CA GLY A 13 -11.38 11.85 12.25
C GLY A 13 -10.60 12.56 11.15
N GLN A 14 -9.43 12.07 10.72
CA GLN A 14 -8.57 12.81 9.77
C GLN A 14 -8.78 12.45 8.29
N ILE A 15 -9.38 11.30 7.97
CA ILE A 15 -9.90 11.05 6.59
C ILE A 15 -11.34 11.56 6.48
N ARG A 16 -11.62 12.73 7.06
CA ARG A 16 -12.77 13.59 6.70
C ARG A 16 -12.35 14.77 5.83
N LEU A 17 -11.05 14.89 5.53
CA LEU A 17 -10.48 16.04 4.79
C LEU A 17 -10.61 15.91 3.28
N LEU A 18 -10.91 14.73 2.77
CA LEU A 18 -11.45 14.57 1.43
C LEU A 18 -12.96 14.71 1.58
N GLN A 19 -13.61 15.52 0.75
CA GLN A 19 -15.08 15.65 0.65
C GLN A 19 -15.72 14.34 0.18
N TRP A 20 -15.43 13.28 0.90
CA TRP A 20 -15.91 11.96 0.58
C TRP A 20 -17.23 11.80 1.31
N SER A 21 -18.30 11.65 0.53
CA SER A 21 -19.59 11.28 1.09
C SER A 21 -19.49 9.83 1.57
N ASP A 22 -19.94 9.60 2.80
CA ASP A 22 -20.06 8.26 3.41
C ASP A 22 -20.92 7.30 2.55
N ASP A 23 -21.62 7.83 1.55
CA ASP A 23 -22.51 7.09 0.64
C ASP A 23 -21.80 6.48 -0.57
N TRP A 24 -20.53 6.83 -0.85
CA TRP A 24 -19.90 6.23 -2.03
C TRP A 24 -19.61 4.75 -1.80
N PRO A 25 -19.88 3.90 -2.81
CA PRO A 25 -19.41 2.52 -2.80
C PRO A 25 -17.88 2.47 -2.59
N PRO A 26 -17.35 1.54 -1.77
CA PRO A 26 -15.92 1.40 -1.52
C PRO A 26 -15.08 1.22 -2.80
N ASP A 27 -15.68 0.64 -3.85
CA ASP A 27 -15.04 0.44 -5.16
C ASP A 27 -14.81 1.77 -5.88
N THR A 28 -15.81 2.65 -5.86
CA THR A 28 -15.74 4.01 -6.41
C THR A 28 -14.71 4.85 -5.64
N ALA A 29 -14.71 4.75 -4.30
CA ALA A 29 -13.75 5.45 -3.46
C ALA A 29 -12.31 4.97 -3.70
N TYR A 30 -12.11 3.65 -3.83
CA TYR A 30 -10.81 3.08 -4.20
C TYR A 30 -10.35 3.52 -5.59
N ALA A 31 -11.24 3.51 -6.58
CA ALA A 31 -10.93 3.94 -7.95
C ALA A 31 -10.55 5.42 -7.99
N PHE A 32 -11.29 6.28 -7.29
CA PHE A 32 -10.97 7.69 -7.14
C PHE A 32 -9.60 7.89 -6.50
N ALA A 33 -9.34 7.26 -5.34
CA ALA A 33 -8.04 7.36 -4.67
C ALA A 33 -6.89 6.84 -5.57
N THR A 34 -7.14 5.80 -6.36
CA THR A 34 -6.19 5.27 -7.34
C THR A 34 -5.86 6.29 -8.42
N GLN A 35 -6.87 6.97 -8.98
CA GLN A 35 -6.66 8.04 -9.95
C GLN A 35 -5.90 9.22 -9.32
N GLN A 36 -6.21 9.58 -8.08
CA GLN A 36 -5.52 10.65 -7.38
C GLN A 36 -4.05 10.31 -7.10
N VAL A 37 -3.72 9.06 -6.72
CA VAL A 37 -2.32 8.62 -6.59
C VAL A 37 -1.57 8.75 -7.92
N ARG A 38 -2.20 8.43 -9.04
CA ARG A 38 -1.57 8.58 -10.38
C ARG A 38 -1.28 10.04 -10.72
N GLN A 39 -2.22 10.95 -10.41
CA GLN A 39 -2.09 12.37 -10.74
C GLN A 39 -1.19 13.13 -9.76
N LEU A 40 -1.25 12.74 -8.48
CA LEU A 40 -0.64 13.45 -7.35
C LEU A 40 0.14 12.45 -6.47
N PRO A 41 1.20 11.81 -7.00
CA PRO A 41 1.87 10.69 -6.35
C PRO A 41 2.42 11.03 -4.98
N TYR A 42 2.87 12.26 -4.75
CA TYR A 42 3.46 12.70 -3.48
C TYR A 42 2.45 13.06 -2.39
N GLN A 43 1.15 13.07 -2.71
CA GLN A 43 0.10 13.33 -1.72
C GLN A 43 -0.23 12.07 -0.93
N LEU A 44 0.43 11.92 0.24
CA LEU A 44 0.30 10.76 1.12
C LEU A 44 -1.15 10.42 1.49
N GLN A 45 -2.00 11.42 1.63
CA GLN A 45 -3.43 11.25 1.94
C GLN A 45 -4.13 10.28 0.98
N PHE A 46 -3.83 10.33 -0.33
CA PHE A 46 -4.45 9.45 -1.31
C PHE A 46 -3.96 8.00 -1.21
N HIS A 47 -2.69 7.80 -0.89
CA HIS A 47 -2.15 6.46 -0.58
C HIS A 47 -2.83 5.86 0.63
N LEU A 48 -3.01 6.63 1.70
CA LEU A 48 -3.67 6.16 2.92
C LEU A 48 -5.14 5.82 2.69
N CYS A 49 -5.86 6.65 1.92
CA CYS A 49 -7.24 6.35 1.52
C CYS A 49 -7.32 5.06 0.71
N ARG A 50 -6.41 4.89 -0.25
CA ARG A 50 -6.39 3.71 -1.09
C ARG A 50 -6.11 2.42 -0.30
N ILE A 51 -5.14 2.47 0.63
CA ILE A 51 -4.86 1.37 1.57
C ILE A 51 -6.08 1.09 2.44
N TYR A 52 -6.74 2.12 2.96
CA TYR A 52 -7.95 1.98 3.77
C TYR A 52 -9.06 1.23 3.03
N PHE A 53 -9.39 1.62 1.80
CA PHE A 53 -10.43 0.92 1.04
C PHE A 53 -10.05 -0.51 0.72
N ALA A 54 -8.78 -0.77 0.42
CA ALA A 54 -8.32 -2.14 0.22
C ALA A 54 -8.46 -3.00 1.50
N LEU A 55 -8.18 -2.42 2.68
CA LEU A 55 -8.39 -3.07 3.98
C LEU A 55 -9.87 -3.35 4.27
N VAL A 56 -10.73 -2.34 4.12
CA VAL A 56 -12.19 -2.44 4.36
C VAL A 56 -12.80 -3.53 3.47
N ARG A 57 -12.38 -3.58 2.19
CA ARG A 57 -12.85 -4.58 1.22
C ARG A 57 -12.20 -5.94 1.38
N ARG A 58 -11.18 -6.07 2.25
CA ARG A 58 -10.35 -7.27 2.42
C ARG A 58 -9.75 -7.79 1.09
N ASN A 59 -9.49 -6.89 0.14
CA ASN A 59 -8.93 -7.24 -1.16
C ASN A 59 -7.39 -7.26 -1.07
N GLN A 60 -6.81 -8.46 -1.05
CA GLN A 60 -5.38 -8.66 -0.81
C GLN A 60 -4.49 -8.09 -1.92
N ASP A 61 -4.90 -8.23 -3.19
CA ASP A 61 -4.15 -7.71 -4.34
C ASP A 61 -4.15 -6.18 -4.36
N ALA A 62 -5.32 -5.58 -4.15
CA ALA A 62 -5.45 -4.13 -4.05
C ALA A 62 -4.67 -3.57 -2.85
N LEU A 63 -4.66 -4.29 -1.73
CA LEU A 63 -3.95 -3.89 -0.52
C LEU A 63 -2.44 -3.91 -0.75
N TYR A 64 -1.94 -5.01 -1.32
CA TYR A 64 -0.54 -5.13 -1.66
C TYR A 64 -0.09 -4.04 -2.64
N ALA A 65 -0.83 -3.82 -3.73
CA ALA A 65 -0.54 -2.77 -4.70
C ALA A 65 -0.51 -1.37 -4.07
N SER A 66 -1.44 -1.07 -3.18
CA SER A 66 -1.51 0.24 -2.51
C SER A 66 -0.33 0.46 -1.56
N LEU A 67 0.12 -0.60 -0.87
CA LEU A 67 1.33 -0.56 -0.05
C LEU A 67 2.59 -0.43 -0.91
N LEU A 68 2.64 -1.13 -2.04
CA LEU A 68 3.75 -1.05 -2.99
C LEU A 68 3.93 0.39 -3.49
N ASP A 69 2.84 1.06 -3.91
CA ASP A 69 2.87 2.46 -4.34
C ASP A 69 3.32 3.42 -3.21
N LEU A 70 2.90 3.16 -1.97
CA LEU A 70 3.36 3.93 -0.81
C LEU A 70 4.87 3.74 -0.55
N PHE A 71 5.36 2.51 -0.63
CA PHE A 71 6.78 2.21 -0.47
C PHE A 71 7.62 2.83 -1.58
N TRP A 72 7.09 2.84 -2.81
CA TRP A 72 7.70 3.49 -3.95
C TRP A 72 7.86 4.99 -3.74
N VAL A 73 6.76 5.70 -3.42
CA VAL A 73 6.80 7.17 -3.28
C VAL A 73 7.67 7.61 -2.10
N LEU A 74 7.64 6.87 -0.99
CA LEU A 74 8.43 7.22 0.20
C LEU A 74 9.91 6.85 0.05
N GLY A 75 10.25 5.92 -0.84
CA GLY A 75 11.60 5.40 -1.00
C GLY A 75 12.19 4.96 0.35
N ARG A 76 13.35 5.54 0.72
CA ARG A 76 14.01 5.28 2.02
C ARG A 76 13.35 5.98 3.20
N GLY A 77 12.60 7.06 2.98
CA GLY A 77 11.94 7.85 4.04
C GLY A 77 10.69 7.18 4.61
N GLY A 78 10.02 7.82 5.59
CA GLY A 78 8.70 7.41 6.07
C GLY A 78 8.63 6.05 6.78
N PHE A 79 9.70 5.66 7.47
CA PHE A 79 9.82 4.36 8.17
C PHE A 79 8.62 4.07 9.08
N ASP A 80 8.27 4.99 9.97
CA ASP A 80 7.18 4.77 10.93
C ASP A 80 5.83 4.60 10.24
N LEU A 81 5.57 5.39 9.20
CA LEU A 81 4.33 5.26 8.43
C LEU A 81 4.26 3.91 7.71
N LYS A 82 5.32 3.52 6.99
CA LYS A 82 5.41 2.22 6.31
C LYS A 82 5.24 1.06 7.28
N LYS A 83 5.95 1.08 8.41
CA LYS A 83 5.85 0.07 9.48
C LYS A 83 4.42 -0.05 10.00
N ARG A 84 3.77 1.09 10.24
CA ARG A 84 2.41 1.15 10.78
C ARG A 84 1.38 0.60 9.79
N MET A 85 1.48 1.01 8.52
CA MET A 85 0.61 0.50 7.44
C MET A 85 0.80 -1.00 7.22
N LEU A 86 2.05 -1.47 7.19
CA LEU A 86 2.38 -2.89 7.01
C LEU A 86 1.86 -3.74 8.17
N LYS A 87 1.99 -3.26 9.42
CA LYS A 87 1.45 -3.93 10.60
C LYS A 87 -0.08 -4.06 10.53
N GLY A 88 -0.78 -3.00 10.09
CA GLY A 88 -2.23 -3.01 9.92
C GLY A 88 -2.69 -3.97 8.81
N ALA A 89 -1.89 -4.11 7.76
CA ALA A 89 -2.18 -4.98 6.62
C ALA A 89 -1.85 -6.46 6.84
N ARG A 90 -1.03 -6.80 7.85
CA ARG A 90 -0.56 -8.17 8.11
C ARG A 90 -1.67 -9.23 8.08
N PRO A 91 -2.84 -9.06 8.73
CA PRO A 91 -3.87 -10.11 8.76
C PRO A 91 -4.47 -10.46 7.39
N LEU A 92 -4.22 -9.66 6.35
CA LEU A 92 -4.79 -9.82 5.01
C LEU A 92 -3.75 -10.08 3.93
N LEU A 93 -2.46 -9.87 4.22
CA LEU A 93 -1.41 -10.08 3.23
C LEU A 93 -0.93 -11.54 3.23
N GLU A 94 -0.74 -12.07 2.02
CA GLU A 94 0.02 -13.29 1.81
C GLU A 94 1.44 -13.18 2.39
N GLU A 95 1.96 -14.29 2.92
CA GLU A 95 3.25 -14.34 3.60
C GLU A 95 4.39 -13.78 2.75
N GLY A 96 4.52 -14.23 1.49
CA GLY A 96 5.61 -13.80 0.61
C GLY A 96 5.61 -12.29 0.36
N ARG A 97 4.43 -11.71 0.12
CA ARG A 97 4.25 -10.26 -0.08
C ARG A 97 4.56 -9.45 1.18
N TYR A 98 4.14 -9.96 2.35
CA TYR A 98 4.46 -9.34 3.62
C TYR A 98 5.97 -9.36 3.91
N LEU A 99 6.63 -10.50 3.70
CA LEU A 99 8.07 -10.65 3.90
C LEU A 99 8.87 -9.73 2.96
N ALA A 100 8.47 -9.63 1.69
CA ALA A 100 9.11 -8.70 0.74
C ALA A 100 8.99 -7.24 1.19
N LEU A 101 7.79 -6.80 1.60
CA LEU A 101 7.59 -5.45 2.14
C LEU A 101 8.38 -5.23 3.45
N MET A 102 8.52 -6.26 4.29
CA MET A 102 9.32 -6.20 5.51
C MET A 102 10.81 -6.04 5.21
N ALA A 103 11.35 -6.79 4.24
CA ALA A 103 12.73 -6.64 3.78
C ALA A 103 12.98 -5.23 3.24
N CYS A 104 12.02 -4.69 2.47
CA CYS A 104 12.11 -3.31 1.97
C CYS A 104 12.04 -2.27 3.11
N LEU A 105 11.20 -2.50 4.12
CA LEU A 105 11.11 -1.64 5.30
C LEU A 105 12.44 -1.58 6.08
N LYS A 106 13.17 -2.70 6.12
CA LYS A 106 14.49 -2.81 6.74
C LYS A 106 15.64 -2.30 5.85
N ASN A 107 15.33 -1.81 4.64
CA ASN A 107 16.29 -1.41 3.62
C ASN A 107 17.19 -2.55 3.12
N GLU A 108 16.78 -3.81 3.29
CA GLU A 108 17.49 -4.98 2.74
C GLU A 108 17.30 -5.06 1.22
N ILE A 109 16.16 -4.58 0.73
CA ILE A 109 15.85 -4.41 -0.69
C ILE A 109 15.26 -3.04 -0.97
N THR A 110 15.35 -2.60 -2.22
CA THR A 110 14.73 -1.35 -2.69
C THR A 110 13.28 -1.59 -3.16
N PRO A 111 12.43 -0.55 -3.22
CA PRO A 111 11.07 -0.70 -3.74
C PRO A 111 10.99 -1.28 -5.16
N ARG A 112 12.03 -1.09 -5.99
CA ARG A 112 12.15 -1.65 -7.35
C ARG A 112 12.34 -3.17 -7.39
N GLN A 113 12.74 -3.77 -6.26
CA GLN A 113 12.95 -5.21 -6.14
C GLN A 113 11.73 -5.91 -5.52
N LEU A 114 10.68 -5.16 -5.17
CA LEU A 114 9.45 -5.75 -4.67
C LEU A 114 8.72 -6.48 -5.82
N PRO A 115 8.02 -7.59 -5.52
CA PRO A 115 7.19 -8.28 -6.50
C PRO A 115 6.23 -7.35 -7.23
N PHE A 116 6.13 -7.52 -8.54
CA PHE A 116 5.23 -6.71 -9.36
C PHE A 116 3.76 -6.96 -8.99
N SER A 117 2.93 -5.91 -9.14
CA SER A 117 1.48 -6.00 -9.09
C SER A 117 0.88 -5.14 -10.20
N SER A 118 0.02 -5.74 -11.02
CA SER A 118 -0.70 -5.02 -12.09
C SER A 118 -1.66 -3.95 -11.58
N LEU A 119 -2.01 -3.99 -10.29
CA LEU A 119 -2.84 -2.99 -9.64
C LEU A 119 -2.02 -1.82 -9.07
N SER A 120 -0.69 -1.93 -9.00
CA SER A 120 0.18 -0.81 -8.60
C SER A 120 0.21 0.21 -9.74
N VAL A 121 0.17 1.49 -9.37
CA VAL A 121 0.06 2.58 -10.36
C VAL A 121 1.30 3.46 -10.44
N LEU A 122 2.24 3.28 -9.51
CA LEU A 122 3.52 3.99 -9.49
C LEU A 122 4.71 3.07 -9.79
N ASN A 123 4.55 1.74 -9.65
CA ASN A 123 5.58 0.81 -10.10
C ASN A 123 5.68 0.86 -11.63
N ASP A 124 6.89 1.07 -12.14
CA ASP A 124 7.17 1.20 -13.57
C ASP A 124 7.25 -0.16 -14.30
N GLY A 125 6.91 -1.26 -13.63
CA GLY A 125 6.92 -2.61 -14.18
C GLY A 125 8.33 -3.20 -14.33
N ALA A 126 9.38 -2.45 -13.95
CA ALA A 126 10.74 -2.95 -13.95
C ALA A 126 11.05 -3.66 -12.63
N THR A 127 11.15 -4.99 -12.68
CA THR A 127 11.63 -5.80 -11.55
C THR A 127 13.11 -6.12 -11.75
N GLY A 128 13.97 -5.67 -10.82
CA GLY A 128 15.38 -6.06 -10.80
C GLY A 128 15.58 -7.34 -9.99
N SER A 129 16.13 -8.39 -10.60
CA SER A 129 16.61 -9.58 -9.89
C SER A 129 18.14 -9.53 -9.78
N LEU A 130 18.67 -9.92 -8.62
CA LEU A 130 20.12 -10.09 -8.39
C LEU A 130 20.59 -11.54 -8.60
N GLN A 131 19.80 -12.39 -9.26
CA GLN A 131 20.24 -13.75 -9.61
C GLN A 131 21.26 -13.72 -10.75
N LEU A 132 22.53 -13.55 -10.40
CA LEU A 132 23.65 -13.96 -11.23
C LEU A 132 23.83 -15.47 -11.05
N ILE A 133 23.58 -16.23 -12.11
CA ILE A 133 23.95 -17.65 -12.19
C ILE A 133 25.43 -17.65 -12.60
N GLU A 134 26.32 -18.14 -11.74
CA GLU A 134 27.69 -18.46 -12.15
C GLU A 134 27.63 -19.71 -13.04
N ALA A 135 28.09 -19.57 -14.28
CA ALA A 135 28.33 -20.71 -15.15
C ALA A 135 29.57 -21.45 -14.66
N VAL A 136 29.44 -22.78 -14.50
CA VAL A 136 30.53 -23.72 -14.16
C VAL A 136 31.49 -23.85 -15.33
#